data_AF-A0A1Y0H4X4-F1
#
_entry.id   AF-A0A1Y0H4X4-F1
#
_cell.length_a   1.000
_cell.length_b   1.000
_cell.length_c   1.000
_cell.angle_alpha   90.00
_cell.angle_beta   90.00
_cell.angle_gamma   90.00
#
_symmetry.space_group_name_H-M   'P 1'
#
loop_
_entity.id
_entity.type
_entity.pdbx_description
1 polymer ?
#
loop_
_entity_poly.entity_id
_entity_poly.type
_entity_poly.pdbx_seq_one_letter_code
_entity_poly.pdbx_strand_id
1 'polypeptide(L)'
;MPKPYSSRKSPSPPRNLQQPQTSPSSRQTLLDHRRCRRSRARRRCQRFRPQNTGFEARESVLGHMQRGGSPTTFDRVLALRLGAHAANRLISGFSGEMVGVDGNDLCHNPLSYVLSTERTIDPEKLLLVDMMAN
;
A
#
# COMPACT_ATOMS: atom_id res chain seq x y z
N MET A 1 1.10 37.62 -28.83
CA MET A 1 2.22 37.57 -27.85
C MET A 1 2.45 38.96 -27.27
N PRO A 2 3.04 39.15 -26.07
CA PRO A 2 3.01 38.42 -24.79
C PRO A 2 2.54 39.35 -23.63
N LYS A 3 2.35 38.88 -22.38
CA LYS A 3 3.35 39.02 -21.29
C LYS A 3 2.97 38.21 -20.03
N PRO A 4 3.95 37.90 -19.17
CA PRO A 4 4.01 36.70 -18.33
C PRO A 4 3.39 36.88 -16.94
N TYR A 5 3.13 35.74 -16.30
CA TYR A 5 2.78 35.61 -14.88
C TYR A 5 3.73 36.44 -14.00
N SER A 6 3.16 37.41 -13.27
CA SER A 6 3.86 38.23 -12.28
C SER A 6 3.76 37.58 -10.89
N SER A 7 4.92 37.38 -10.28
CA SER A 7 5.15 36.90 -8.93
C SER A 7 4.52 37.82 -7.88
N ARG A 8 3.45 37.38 -7.21
CA ARG A 8 2.97 38.03 -5.98
C ARG A 8 3.74 37.47 -4.79
N LYS A 9 4.67 38.27 -4.27
CA LYS A 9 5.32 38.05 -2.96
C LYS A 9 4.24 38.15 -1.87
N SER A 10 4.07 37.09 -1.10
CA SER A 10 3.24 37.09 0.12
C SER A 10 3.95 37.88 1.24
N PRO A 11 3.24 38.71 2.02
CA PRO A 11 3.83 39.54 3.05
C PRO A 11 4.30 38.70 4.25
N SER A 12 5.44 39.08 4.83
CA SER A 12 6.00 38.48 6.05
C SER A 12 5.15 38.83 7.28
N PRO A 13 4.94 37.89 8.22
CA PRO A 13 4.18 38.15 9.43
C PRO A 13 4.95 39.02 10.44
N PRO A 14 4.26 39.82 11.28
CA PRO A 14 4.89 40.71 12.23
C PRO A 14 5.57 39.98 13.39
N ARG A 15 6.63 40.63 13.91
CA ARG A 15 7.50 40.17 14.99
C ARG A 15 6.90 40.60 16.34
N ASN A 16 6.94 39.68 17.32
CA ASN A 16 6.57 39.77 18.75
C ASN A 16 5.12 39.44 19.15
N LEU A 17 4.92 38.18 19.55
CA LEU A 17 3.99 37.78 20.61
C LEU A 17 4.78 36.93 21.60
N GLN A 18 4.98 37.48 22.79
CA GLN A 18 5.61 36.86 23.95
C GLN A 18 4.98 35.48 24.24
N GLN A 19 5.80 34.46 24.43
CA GLN A 19 5.36 33.09 24.75
C GLN A 19 4.70 33.05 26.14
N PRO A 20 3.55 32.39 26.34
CA PRO A 20 3.06 32.09 27.68
C PRO A 20 3.89 30.95 28.29
N GLN A 21 4.46 31.22 29.46
CA GLN A 21 5.22 30.28 30.28
C GLN A 21 4.30 29.14 30.75
N THR A 22 4.49 27.93 30.22
CA THR A 22 3.81 26.73 30.71
C THR A 22 4.75 25.97 31.65
N SER A 23 4.27 25.72 32.85
CA SER A 23 4.94 25.03 33.96
C SER A 23 5.38 23.60 33.59
N PRO A 24 6.39 23.02 34.28
CA PRO A 24 7.09 21.82 33.80
C PRO A 24 6.28 20.52 33.84
N SER A 25 5.12 20.50 34.52
CA SER A 25 4.38 19.26 34.79
C SER A 25 3.43 18.81 33.68
N SER A 26 3.10 19.70 32.73
CA SER A 26 2.19 19.39 31.62
C SER A 26 2.92 19.02 30.31
N ARG A 27 4.26 19.02 30.30
CA ARG A 27 5.07 18.55 29.16
C ARG A 27 5.17 17.03 29.08
N GLN A 28 4.85 16.29 30.14
CA GLN A 28 4.94 14.82 30.13
C GLN A 28 3.81 14.17 29.32
N THR A 29 2.59 14.72 29.38
CA THR A 29 1.40 14.12 28.74
C THR A 29 1.33 14.37 27.22
N LEU A 30 2.04 15.37 26.69
CA LEU A 30 2.07 15.63 25.25
C LEU A 30 3.12 14.79 24.49
N LEU A 31 3.98 14.06 25.22
CA LEU A 31 4.85 13.03 24.65
C LEU A 31 4.13 11.67 24.52
N ASP A 32 2.94 11.49 25.11
CA ASP A 32 2.22 10.21 25.07
C ASP A 32 1.44 9.95 23.77
N HIS A 33 1.07 11.00 23.03
CA HIS A 33 0.45 10.83 21.69
C HIS A 33 1.46 10.46 20.59
N ARG A 34 2.77 10.45 20.89
CA ARG A 34 3.81 9.86 20.01
C ARG A 34 4.03 8.35 20.25
N ARG A 35 3.12 7.67 20.95
CA ARG A 35 3.02 6.19 20.94
C ARG A 35 2.03 5.67 19.90
N CYS A 36 1.91 6.37 18.77
CA CYS A 36 1.13 5.87 17.65
C CYS A 36 1.86 4.72 16.95
N ARG A 37 1.38 3.50 17.22
CA ARG A 37 1.54 2.22 16.50
C ARG A 37 2.97 1.74 16.22
N ARG A 38 3.52 0.97 17.17
CA ARG A 38 4.58 -0.01 16.90
C ARG A 38 4.08 -1.01 15.84
N SER A 39 4.50 -0.89 14.59
CA SER A 39 4.26 -1.89 13.54
C SER A 39 4.80 -3.27 13.96
N ARG A 40 4.11 -4.37 13.59
CA ARG A 40 4.57 -5.74 13.88
C ARG A 40 5.94 -6.04 13.24
N ALA A 41 6.23 -5.44 12.09
CA ALA A 41 7.51 -5.57 11.39
C ALA A 41 8.70 -5.13 12.27
N ARG A 42 8.56 -4.01 12.98
CA ARG A 42 9.59 -3.46 13.88
C ARG A 42 9.90 -4.34 15.07
N ARG A 43 8.99 -5.23 15.47
CA ARG A 43 9.26 -6.24 16.51
C ARG A 43 10.10 -7.41 15.98
N ARG A 44 9.97 -7.78 14.71
CA ARG A 44 10.74 -8.90 14.12
C ARG A 44 12.20 -8.50 13.90
N CYS A 45 12.45 -7.30 13.39
CA CYS A 45 13.82 -6.79 13.19
C CYS A 45 14.60 -6.59 14.49
N GLN A 46 13.94 -6.46 15.66
CA GLN A 46 14.62 -6.39 16.96
C GLN A 46 15.47 -7.63 17.28
N ARG A 47 15.16 -8.79 16.69
CA ARG A 47 15.96 -10.01 16.88
C ARG A 47 17.34 -9.92 16.26
N PHE A 48 17.49 -9.17 15.17
CA PHE A 48 18.75 -8.94 14.46
C PHE A 48 19.45 -7.66 14.91
N ARG A 49 19.21 -7.22 16.16
CA ARG A 49 20.01 -6.14 16.73
C ARG A 49 21.48 -6.58 16.81
N PRO A 50 22.43 -5.64 16.70
CA PRO A 50 23.85 -5.94 16.84
C PRO A 50 24.18 -6.69 18.15
N GLN A 51 23.42 -6.44 19.21
CA GLN A 51 23.54 -7.09 20.52
C GLN A 51 23.25 -8.60 20.48
N ASN A 52 22.50 -9.09 19.49
CA ASN A 52 22.13 -10.50 19.38
C ASN A 52 22.91 -11.23 18.27
N THR A 53 23.26 -10.55 17.17
CA THR A 53 23.84 -11.20 15.98
C THR A 53 25.04 -10.47 15.36
N GLY A 54 25.43 -9.29 15.87
CA GLY A 54 26.52 -8.49 15.32
C GLY A 54 26.21 -7.76 14.00
N PHE A 55 25.04 -7.98 13.39
CA PHE A 55 24.65 -7.35 12.12
C PHE A 55 23.82 -6.06 12.34
N GLU A 56 24.03 -5.06 11.49
CA GLU A 56 23.16 -3.87 11.40
C GLU A 56 21.98 -4.16 10.46
N ALA A 57 20.76 -4.22 10.99
CA ALA A 57 19.55 -4.42 10.21
C ALA A 57 18.81 -3.10 9.97
N ARG A 58 18.42 -2.83 8.71
CA ARG A 58 17.57 -1.70 8.33
C ARG A 58 16.16 -2.18 8.01
N GLU A 59 15.15 -1.51 8.56
CA GLU A 59 13.73 -1.82 8.31
C GLU A 59 13.11 -0.74 7.41
N SER A 60 12.40 -1.19 6.38
CA SER A 60 11.57 -0.32 5.54
C SER A 60 10.13 -0.87 5.50
N VAL A 61 9.15 -0.03 5.84
CA VAL A 61 7.72 -0.37 5.75
C VAL A 61 7.12 0.42 4.59
N LEU A 62 6.77 -0.28 3.50
CA LEU A 62 6.30 0.36 2.27
C LEU A 62 4.89 0.97 2.40
N GLY A 63 3.96 0.28 3.06
CA GLY A 63 2.60 0.77 3.29
C GLY A 63 1.83 1.09 2.00
N HIS A 64 1.17 2.25 1.96
CA HIS A 64 0.28 2.67 0.85
C HIS A 64 0.99 2.82 -0.50
N MET A 65 2.32 2.93 -0.51
CA MET A 65 3.10 3.00 -1.75
C MET A 65 2.81 1.81 -2.68
N GLN A 66 2.55 0.62 -2.12
CA GLN A 66 2.25 -0.60 -2.89
C GLN A 66 0.93 -0.56 -3.67
N ARG A 67 0.01 0.35 -3.34
CA ARG A 67 -1.27 0.51 -4.04
C ARG A 67 -1.26 1.67 -5.04
N GLY A 68 -0.18 2.44 -5.07
CA GLY A 68 0.01 3.56 -6.01
C GLY A 68 0.97 3.19 -7.13
N GLY A 69 1.19 4.15 -8.03
CA GLY A 69 2.07 4.01 -9.20
C GLY A 69 1.30 3.80 -10.50
N SER A 70 1.99 4.02 -11.61
CA SER A 70 1.44 3.77 -12.95
C SER A 70 1.34 2.26 -13.20
N PRO A 71 0.20 1.75 -13.72
CA PRO A 71 0.04 0.32 -13.96
C PRO A 71 1.06 -0.16 -14.99
N THR A 72 1.56 -1.38 -14.80
CA THR A 72 2.48 -2.03 -15.74
C THR A 72 1.77 -2.33 -17.06
N THR A 73 2.54 -2.59 -18.14
CA THR A 73 1.95 -2.98 -19.43
C THR A 73 1.06 -4.22 -19.30
N PHE A 74 1.47 -5.18 -18.47
CA PHE A 74 0.69 -6.37 -18.19
C PHE A 74 -0.65 -6.04 -17.53
N ASP A 75 -0.65 -5.21 -16.48
CA ASP A 75 -1.89 -4.81 -15.78
C ASP A 75 -2.87 -4.10 -16.72
N ARG A 76 -2.36 -3.27 -17.63
CA ARG A 76 -3.20 -2.59 -18.63
C ARG A 76 -3.84 -3.56 -19.60
N VAL A 77 -3.06 -4.49 -20.15
CA VAL A 77 -3.58 -5.51 -21.09
C VAL A 77 -4.57 -6.41 -20.38
N LEU A 78 -4.28 -6.83 -19.15
CA LEU A 78 -5.18 -7.65 -18.33
C LEU A 78 -6.50 -6.92 -18.05
N ALA A 79 -6.46 -5.65 -17.64
CA ALA A 79 -7.64 -4.84 -17.39
C ALA A 79 -8.52 -4.70 -18.64
N LEU A 80 -7.89 -4.48 -19.81
CA LEU A 80 -8.61 -4.40 -21.08
C LEU A 80 -9.27 -5.74 -21.45
N ARG A 81 -8.54 -6.86 -21.32
CA ARG A 81 -9.09 -8.20 -21.59
C ARG A 81 -10.29 -8.52 -20.70
N LEU A 82 -10.17 -8.25 -19.40
CA LEU A 82 -11.26 -8.48 -18.44
C LEU A 82 -12.46 -7.56 -18.70
N GLY A 83 -12.21 -6.27 -18.95
CA GLY A 83 -13.27 -5.30 -19.23
C GLY A 83 -14.06 -5.64 -20.50
N ALA A 84 -13.35 -6.00 -21.58
CA ALA A 84 -13.98 -6.43 -22.83
C ALA A 84 -14.80 -7.72 -22.64
N HIS A 85 -14.26 -8.70 -21.89
CA HIS A 85 -14.98 -9.93 -21.60
C HIS A 85 -16.26 -9.68 -20.78
N ALA A 86 -16.17 -8.85 -19.74
CA ALA A 86 -17.32 -8.47 -18.92
C ALA A 86 -18.42 -7.77 -19.75
N ALA A 87 -18.02 -6.82 -20.62
CA ALA A 87 -18.97 -6.14 -21.50
C ALA A 87 -19.68 -7.15 -22.44
N ASN A 88 -18.95 -8.10 -23.01
CA ASN A 88 -19.53 -9.14 -23.87
C ASN A 88 -20.52 -10.04 -23.11
N ARG A 89 -20.22 -10.38 -21.84
CA ARG A 89 -21.15 -11.17 -20.99
C ARG A 89 -22.44 -10.42 -20.72
N LEU A 90 -22.35 -9.13 -20.40
CA LEU A 90 -23.52 -8.27 -20.18
C LEU A 90 -24.38 -8.13 -21.44
N ILE A 91 -23.77 -7.93 -22.60
CA ILE A 91 -24.48 -7.85 -23.89
C ILE A 91 -25.17 -9.18 -24.21
N SER A 92 -24.56 -10.30 -23.82
CA SER A 92 -25.14 -11.65 -24.00
C SER A 92 -26.25 -11.97 -23.00
N GLY A 93 -26.63 -11.02 -22.13
CA GLY A 93 -27.74 -11.16 -21.17
C GLY A 93 -27.36 -11.78 -19.83
N PHE A 94 -26.07 -12.08 -19.60
CA PHE A 94 -25.61 -12.60 -18.31
C PHE A 94 -25.38 -11.46 -17.32
N SER A 95 -25.73 -11.69 -16.05
CA SER A 95 -25.52 -10.74 -14.96
C SER A 95 -25.21 -11.48 -13.65
N GLY A 96 -24.62 -10.79 -12.68
CA GLY A 96 -24.25 -11.40 -11.39
C GLY A 96 -23.05 -12.35 -11.47
N GLU A 97 -22.20 -12.20 -12.50
CA GLU A 97 -20.97 -12.98 -12.70
C GLU A 97 -19.74 -12.12 -12.45
N MET A 98 -18.67 -12.73 -11.96
CA MET A 98 -17.33 -12.15 -11.89
C MET A 98 -16.48 -12.73 -13.02
N VAL A 99 -15.84 -11.86 -13.79
CA VAL A 99 -14.82 -12.25 -14.78
C VAL A 99 -13.44 -12.35 -14.11
N GLY A 100 -12.61 -13.26 -14.60
CA GLY A 100 -11.28 -13.50 -14.09
C GLY A 100 -10.36 -14.13 -15.13
N VAL A 101 -9.18 -14.52 -14.67
CA VAL A 101 -8.23 -15.31 -15.44
C VAL A 101 -7.90 -16.55 -14.64
N ASP A 102 -7.94 -17.69 -15.31
CA ASP A 102 -7.42 -18.96 -14.80
C ASP A 102 -6.28 -19.42 -15.71
N GLY A 103 -5.07 -19.51 -15.17
CA GLY A 103 -3.85 -19.66 -15.97
C GLY A 103 -3.69 -18.52 -16.99
N ASN A 104 -3.99 -18.81 -18.27
CA ASN A 104 -3.88 -17.87 -19.37
C ASN A 104 -5.24 -17.53 -20.03
N ASP A 105 -6.30 -18.20 -19.59
CA ASP A 105 -7.62 -18.16 -20.20
C ASP A 105 -8.58 -17.24 -19.42
N LEU A 106 -9.48 -16.58 -20.14
CA LEU A 106 -10.51 -15.73 -19.54
C LEU A 106 -11.67 -16.60 -19.06
N CYS A 107 -12.00 -16.47 -17.79
CA CYS A 107 -13.08 -17.22 -17.16
C CYS A 107 -14.14 -16.28 -16.56
N HIS A 108 -15.33 -16.83 -16.31
CA HIS A 108 -16.40 -16.16 -15.57
C HIS A 108 -17.02 -17.15 -14.58
N ASN A 109 -17.37 -16.67 -13.41
CA ASN A 109 -18.00 -17.48 -12.36
C ASN A 109 -19.13 -16.70 -11.70
N PRO A 110 -20.20 -17.36 -11.24
CA PRO A 110 -21.26 -16.69 -10.50
C PRO A 110 -20.71 -16.07 -9.21
N LEU A 111 -21.18 -14.87 -8.86
CA LEU A 111 -20.65 -14.13 -7.72
C LEU A 111 -20.84 -14.89 -6.40
N SER A 112 -21.92 -15.66 -6.27
CA SER A 112 -22.18 -16.52 -5.10
C SER A 112 -21.07 -17.53 -4.84
N TYR A 113 -20.54 -18.16 -5.91
CA TYR A 113 -19.44 -19.12 -5.82
C TYR A 113 -18.11 -18.45 -5.44
N VAL A 114 -17.83 -17.27 -5.99
CA VAL A 114 -16.59 -16.56 -5.69
C VAL A 114 -16.54 -16.11 -4.22
N LEU A 115 -17.67 -15.64 -3.69
CA LEU A 115 -17.77 -15.20 -2.29
C LEU A 115 -17.66 -16.36 -1.29
N SER A 116 -18.02 -17.59 -1.69
CA SER A 116 -17.89 -18.77 -0.84
C SER A 116 -16.50 -19.42 -0.87
N THR A 117 -15.62 -18.99 -1.76
CA THR A 117 -14.31 -19.63 -1.99
C THR A 117 -13.18 -18.85 -1.32
N GLU A 118 -12.23 -19.56 -0.71
CA GLU A 118 -11.03 -18.97 -0.14
C GLU A 118 -9.83 -19.07 -1.09
N ARG A 119 -8.97 -18.04 -1.08
CA ARG A 119 -7.72 -18.05 -1.86
C ARG A 119 -6.62 -18.74 -1.07
N THR A 120 -6.13 -19.87 -1.57
CA THR A 120 -4.98 -20.58 -1.01
C THR A 120 -3.68 -20.15 -1.70
N ILE A 121 -2.57 -20.28 -0.99
CA ILE A 121 -1.22 -20.06 -1.54
C ILE A 121 -0.68 -21.42 -1.94
N ASP A 122 -0.09 -21.47 -3.13
CA ASP A 122 0.54 -22.67 -3.66
C ASP A 122 1.78 -23.06 -2.81
N PRO A 123 1.76 -24.24 -2.16
CA PRO A 123 2.85 -24.68 -1.30
C PRO A 123 4.15 -24.94 -2.08
N GLU A 124 4.08 -25.33 -3.35
CA GLU A 124 5.29 -25.59 -4.15
C GLU A 124 6.08 -24.31 -4.39
N LYS A 125 5.37 -23.19 -4.62
CA LYS A 125 6.01 -21.87 -4.75
C LYS A 125 6.69 -21.43 -3.47
N LEU A 126 6.14 -21.79 -2.31
CA LEU A 126 6.78 -21.51 -1.02
C LEU A 126 8.04 -22.35 -0.83
N LEU A 127 7.97 -23.65 -1.14
CA LEU A 127 9.13 -24.55 -1.07
C LEU A 127 10.26 -24.11 -2.01
N LEU A 128 9.92 -23.62 -3.20
CA LEU A 128 10.91 -23.09 -4.15
C LEU A 128 11.69 -21.91 -3.57
N VAL A 129 11.00 -20.97 -2.89
CA VAL A 129 11.65 -19.82 -2.24
C VAL A 129 12.60 -20.29 -1.14
N ASP A 130 12.21 -21.31 -0.37
CA ASP A 130 13.08 -21.87 0.68
C ASP A 130 14.31 -22.57 0.10
N MET A 131 14.17 -23.29 -1.02
CA MET A 131 15.29 -23.95 -1.70
C MET A 131 16.28 -22.96 -2.31
N MET A 132 15.81 -21.86 -2.89
CA MET A 132 16.68 -20.84 -3.51
C MET A 132 17.42 -19.97 -2.48
N ALA A 133 17.00 -19.99 -1.21
CA ALA A 133 17.57 -19.19 -0.15
C ALA A 133 18.71 -19.87 0.64
N ASN A 134 18.95 -21.17 0.37
CA ASN A 134 20.09 -21.96 0.90
C ASN A 134 21.30 -21.91 -0.04
#